data_AF-A0A2S9XCY7-F1
#
_entry.id   AF-A0A2S9XCY7-F1
#
_cell.length_a   1.000
_cell.length_b   1.000
_cell.length_c   1.000
_cell.angle_alpha   90.00
_cell.angle_beta   90.00
_cell.angle_gamma   90.00
#
_symmetry.space_group_name_H-M   'P 1'
#
loop_
_entity.id
_entity.type
_entity.pdbx_description
1 polymer ?
#
loop_
_entity_poly.entity_id
_entity_poly.type
_entity_poly.pdbx_seq_one_letter_code
_entity_poly.pdbx_strand_id
1 'polypeptide(L)'
;MERHLRRNVDLELPRRLAELLGQLRASAGITAPAVLDVDRVRDVEAAMGTRLPDPVLALLCSGLPFLHDHLSVGLGEIPRHSVRARELHARGDLVVFGADPDKHVFHGFVIAAADDRVAVFDGGDRSLHSFSVVEWLTNQAELAQVQPSPAPPVVVSLVRAPKPEPEGRRVQHAKWGMGRLLAEQGSGPNRKIKVAFADVGVKTIVARFVEFLDPE
;
A
#
# COMPACT_ATOMS: atom_id res chain seq x y z
N MET A 1 18.35 18.33 -3.84
CA MET A 1 16.93 17.94 -3.93
C MET A 1 16.51 17.41 -2.56
N GLU A 2 15.97 18.27 -1.70
CA GLU A 2 15.44 17.82 -0.40
C GLU A 2 14.21 16.93 -0.65
N ARG A 3 14.34 15.64 -0.37
CA ARG A 3 13.19 14.73 -0.38
C ARG A 3 12.30 15.12 0.81
N HIS A 4 11.24 15.90 0.58
CA HIS A 4 10.22 16.21 1.59
C HIS A 4 9.56 14.93 2.12
N LEU A 5 10.15 14.33 3.14
CA LEU A 5 9.63 13.14 3.81
C LEU A 5 8.13 13.30 4.11
N ARG A 6 7.26 12.47 3.48
CA ARG A 6 5.81 12.43 3.79
C ARG A 6 5.65 12.20 5.29
N ARG A 7 5.02 13.13 6.01
CA ARG A 7 4.69 13.01 7.44
C ARG A 7 3.26 12.51 7.59
N ASN A 8 2.83 12.22 8.81
CA ASN A 8 1.41 11.98 9.08
C ASN A 8 0.64 13.26 8.72
N VAL A 9 -0.11 13.22 7.63
CA VAL A 9 -0.83 14.36 7.05
C VAL A 9 -2.03 13.80 6.27
N ASP A 10 -3.10 14.59 6.22
CA ASP A 10 -4.23 14.32 5.33
C ASP A 10 -3.83 14.59 3.87
N LEU A 11 -4.25 13.72 2.96
CA LEU A 11 -3.95 13.90 1.54
C LEU A 11 -4.76 15.06 0.96
N GLU A 12 -4.13 15.80 0.04
CA GLU A 12 -4.81 16.88 -0.67
C GLU A 12 -5.53 16.31 -1.90
N LEU A 13 -6.85 16.18 -1.81
CA LEU A 13 -7.67 15.60 -2.86
C LEU A 13 -8.49 16.66 -3.60
N PRO A 14 -8.63 16.54 -4.94
CA PRO A 14 -9.66 17.27 -5.65
C PRO A 14 -11.03 17.00 -5.04
N ARG A 15 -11.79 18.05 -4.73
CA ARG A 15 -13.09 17.94 -4.05
C ARG A 15 -14.03 16.90 -4.68
N ARG A 16 -14.11 16.88 -6.01
CA ARG A 16 -14.94 15.92 -6.75
C ARG A 16 -14.49 14.47 -6.56
N LEU A 17 -13.19 14.22 -6.46
CA LEU A 17 -12.68 12.89 -6.19
C LEU A 17 -13.02 12.45 -4.76
N ALA A 18 -12.84 13.33 -3.78
CA ALA A 18 -13.18 13.05 -2.39
C ALA A 18 -14.68 12.75 -2.22
N GLU A 19 -15.54 13.53 -2.88
CA GLU A 19 -17.00 13.32 -2.94
C GLU A 19 -17.33 11.96 -3.57
N LEU A 20 -16.81 11.66 -4.76
CA LEU A 20 -17.09 10.40 -5.46
C LEU A 20 -16.62 9.17 -4.66
N LEU A 21 -15.42 9.22 -4.08
CA LEU A 21 -14.91 8.14 -3.23
C LEU A 21 -15.78 7.94 -1.99
N GLY A 22 -16.22 9.03 -1.35
CA GLY A 22 -17.15 8.96 -0.22
C GLY A 22 -18.45 8.25 -0.60
N GLN A 23 -19.02 8.60 -1.75
CA GLN A 23 -20.27 8.04 -2.24
C GLN A 23 -20.17 6.56 -2.63
N LEU A 24 -19.10 6.18 -3.32
CA LEU A 24 -18.85 4.79 -3.71
C LEU A 24 -18.58 3.91 -2.48
N ARG A 25 -17.84 4.42 -1.49
CA ARG A 25 -17.58 3.72 -0.24
C ARG A 25 -18.85 3.49 0.57
N ALA A 26 -19.75 4.48 0.62
CA ALA A 26 -21.05 4.32 1.26
C ALA A 26 -21.92 3.28 0.55
N SER A 27 -21.92 3.26 -0.79
CA SER A 27 -22.61 2.24 -1.60
C SER A 27 -22.11 0.82 -1.31
N ALA A 28 -20.80 0.67 -1.13
CA ALA A 28 -20.16 -0.60 -0.76
C ALA A 28 -20.24 -0.94 0.76
N GLY A 29 -20.89 -0.11 1.58
CA GLY A 29 -21.00 -0.34 3.03
C GLY A 29 -19.68 -0.20 3.80
N ILE A 30 -18.68 0.50 3.25
CA ILE A 30 -17.34 0.61 3.83
C ILE A 30 -17.32 1.73 4.87
N THR A 31 -17.25 1.35 6.14
CA THR A 31 -17.17 2.27 7.28
C THR A 31 -15.75 2.43 7.85
N ALA A 32 -14.85 1.50 7.54
CA ALA A 32 -13.46 1.53 8.01
C ALA A 32 -12.73 2.80 7.52
N PRO A 33 -11.87 3.44 8.31
CA PRO A 33 -11.21 4.68 7.91
C PRO A 33 -10.29 4.48 6.68
N ALA A 34 -10.23 5.48 5.80
CA ALA A 34 -9.38 5.47 4.61
C ALA A 34 -7.96 5.91 4.99
N VAL A 35 -7.15 4.97 5.48
CA VAL A 35 -5.79 5.24 5.97
C VAL A 35 -4.75 4.39 5.25
N LEU A 36 -3.57 4.98 5.02
CA LEU A 36 -2.39 4.26 4.51
C LEU A 36 -1.23 4.35 5.48
N ASP A 37 -0.46 3.26 5.53
CA ASP A 37 0.80 3.26 6.23
C ASP A 37 1.86 4.08 5.48
N VAL A 38 2.28 5.20 6.08
CA VAL A 38 3.28 6.12 5.53
C VAL A 38 4.62 5.43 5.26
N ASP A 39 5.00 4.43 6.06
CA ASP A 39 6.26 3.72 5.85
C ASP A 39 6.17 2.82 4.61
N ARG A 40 5.06 2.09 4.44
CA ARG A 40 4.84 1.29 3.22
C ARG A 40 4.76 2.15 1.95
N VAL A 41 4.12 3.31 2.02
CA VAL A 41 4.07 4.25 0.89
C VAL A 41 5.49 4.69 0.53
N ARG A 42 6.32 5.06 1.51
CA ARG A 42 7.71 5.44 1.29
C ARG A 42 8.55 4.32 0.68
N ASP A 43 8.36 3.08 1.13
CA ASP A 43 9.09 1.92 0.59
C ASP A 43 8.76 1.72 -0.89
N VAL A 44 7.49 1.84 -1.28
CA VAL A 44 7.07 1.74 -2.68
C VAL A 44 7.55 2.94 -3.50
N GLU A 45 7.44 4.16 -2.99
CA GLU A 45 7.97 5.36 -3.65
C GLU A 45 9.50 5.25 -3.88
N ALA A 46 10.22 4.71 -2.90
CA ALA A 46 11.66 4.47 -3.01
C ALA A 46 11.97 3.39 -4.05
N ALA A 47 11.22 2.28 -4.07
CA ALA A 47 11.38 1.21 -5.05
C ALA A 47 11.08 1.67 -6.48
N MET A 48 10.07 2.52 -6.66
CA MET A 48 9.69 3.06 -7.96
C MET A 48 10.52 4.27 -8.38
N GLY A 49 11.31 4.85 -7.47
CA GLY A 49 12.13 6.04 -7.73
C GLY A 49 11.31 7.31 -7.97
N THR A 50 10.03 7.34 -7.58
CA THR A 50 9.11 8.46 -7.78
C THR A 50 8.13 8.58 -6.63
N ARG A 51 7.47 9.74 -6.49
CA ARG A 51 6.31 9.87 -5.60
C ARG A 51 5.06 9.32 -6.25
N LEU A 52 4.18 8.78 -5.40
CA LEU A 52 2.82 8.44 -5.79
C LEU A 52 1.96 9.71 -5.65
N PRO A 53 1.15 10.07 -6.66
CA PRO A 53 0.20 11.18 -6.54
C PRO A 53 -0.84 10.93 -5.45
N ASP A 54 -1.27 11.99 -4.76
CA ASP A 54 -2.28 11.89 -3.69
C ASP A 54 -3.61 11.28 -4.17
N PRO A 55 -4.12 11.58 -5.39
CA PRO A 55 -5.27 10.87 -5.95
C PRO A 55 -5.06 9.35 -6.07
N VAL A 56 -3.87 8.90 -6.43
CA VAL A 56 -3.55 7.46 -6.54
C VAL A 56 -3.50 6.82 -5.15
N LEU A 57 -2.92 7.50 -4.16
CA LEU A 57 -2.94 7.05 -2.77
C LEU A 57 -4.38 6.92 -2.24
N ALA A 58 -5.26 7.87 -2.56
CA ALA A 58 -6.67 7.80 -2.19
C ALA A 58 -7.40 6.60 -2.83
N LEU A 59 -7.10 6.26 -4.08
CA LEU A 59 -7.63 5.05 -4.72
C LEU A 59 -7.15 3.78 -3.99
N LEU A 60 -5.87 3.70 -3.68
CA LEU A 60 -5.23 2.55 -3.03
C LEU A 60 -5.79 2.22 -1.64
N CYS A 61 -6.33 3.21 -0.93
CA CYS A 61 -6.92 3.04 0.40
C CYS A 61 -8.43 3.22 0.45
N SER A 62 -9.05 3.36 -0.72
CA SER A 62 -10.50 3.51 -0.83
C SER A 62 -11.25 2.28 -0.32
N GLY A 63 -10.61 1.11 -0.29
CA GLY A 63 -11.20 -0.16 0.14
C GLY A 63 -12.31 -0.65 -0.78
N LEU A 64 -12.48 -0.05 -1.97
CA LEU A 64 -13.52 -0.40 -2.92
C LEU A 64 -13.26 -1.80 -3.49
N PRO A 65 -14.17 -2.77 -3.31
CA PRO A 65 -13.94 -4.16 -3.72
C PRO A 65 -13.61 -4.28 -5.20
N PHE A 66 -14.34 -3.60 -6.08
CA PHE A 66 -14.12 -3.70 -7.53
C PHE A 66 -12.72 -3.23 -7.98
N LEU A 67 -12.06 -2.33 -7.25
CA LEU A 67 -10.68 -1.94 -7.56
C LEU A 67 -9.70 -3.06 -7.21
N HIS A 68 -9.93 -3.76 -6.10
CA HIS A 68 -9.10 -4.89 -5.70
C HIS A 68 -9.40 -6.14 -6.53
N ASP A 69 -10.68 -6.49 -6.68
CA ASP A 69 -11.13 -7.75 -7.24
C ASP A 69 -10.97 -7.78 -8.77
N HIS A 70 -11.27 -6.68 -9.47
CA HIS A 70 -11.20 -6.64 -10.94
C HIS A 70 -9.90 -6.07 -11.47
N LEU A 71 -9.30 -5.12 -10.75
CA LEU A 71 -8.12 -4.38 -11.21
C LEU A 71 -6.86 -4.65 -10.41
N SER A 72 -6.91 -5.59 -9.44
CA SER A 72 -5.75 -5.93 -8.61
C SER A 72 -5.03 -4.69 -8.04
N VAL A 73 -5.80 -3.65 -7.68
CA VAL A 73 -5.24 -2.39 -7.19
C VAL A 73 -4.66 -2.63 -5.81
N GLY A 74 -3.40 -2.27 -5.60
CA GLY A 74 -2.76 -2.51 -4.32
C GLY A 74 -1.36 -1.92 -4.23
N LEU A 75 -1.04 -1.36 -3.06
CA LEU A 75 0.26 -0.69 -2.85
C LEU A 75 1.43 -1.67 -3.03
N GLY A 76 1.27 -2.91 -2.56
CA GLY A 76 2.27 -3.97 -2.73
C GLY A 76 2.41 -4.51 -4.16
N GLU A 77 1.40 -4.31 -5.01
CA GLU A 77 1.39 -4.83 -6.37
C GLU A 77 2.04 -3.87 -7.38
N ILE A 78 2.23 -2.59 -7.02
CA ILE A 78 2.77 -1.56 -7.92
C ILE A 78 4.09 -1.98 -8.61
N PRO A 79 5.12 -2.47 -7.89
CA PRO A 79 6.36 -2.87 -8.55
C PRO A 79 6.16 -4.00 -9.55
N ARG A 80 5.34 -5.00 -9.19
CA ARG A 80 5.06 -6.17 -10.03
C ARG A 80 4.31 -5.76 -11.29
N HIS A 81 3.23 -4.99 -11.16
CA HIS A 81 2.45 -4.51 -12.30
C HIS A 81 3.28 -3.63 -13.23
N SER A 82 4.14 -2.77 -12.66
CA SER A 82 5.02 -1.90 -13.44
C SER A 82 6.08 -2.69 -14.22
N VAL A 83 6.62 -3.77 -13.66
CA VAL A 83 7.54 -4.67 -14.40
C VAL A 83 6.80 -5.36 -15.55
N ARG A 84 5.62 -5.96 -15.28
CA ARG A 84 4.83 -6.66 -16.30
C ARG A 84 4.41 -5.74 -17.45
N ALA A 85 4.04 -4.49 -17.17
CA ALA A 85 3.74 -3.52 -18.21
C ALA A 85 4.97 -3.21 -19.09
N ARG A 86 6.18 -3.10 -18.50
CA ARG A 86 7.43 -2.88 -19.27
C ARG A 86 7.82 -4.07 -20.13
N GLU A 87 7.57 -5.30 -19.67
CA GLU A 87 7.73 -6.51 -20.48
C GLU A 87 6.85 -6.48 -21.74
N LEU A 88 5.72 -5.77 -21.67
CA LEU A 88 4.81 -5.50 -22.79
C LEU A 88 5.11 -4.18 -23.51
N HIS A 89 6.32 -3.63 -23.33
CA HIS A 89 6.80 -2.41 -23.96
C HIS A 89 6.07 -1.12 -23.55
N ALA A 90 5.45 -1.09 -22.36
CA ALA A 90 5.02 0.18 -21.78
C ALA A 90 6.20 1.14 -21.61
N ARG A 91 5.90 2.44 -21.62
CA ARG A 91 6.91 3.48 -21.40
C ARG A 91 7.54 3.35 -20.01
N GLY A 92 8.84 3.67 -19.91
CA GLY A 92 9.59 3.57 -18.65
C GLY A 92 9.12 4.52 -17.55
N ASP A 93 8.43 5.61 -17.92
CA ASP A 93 7.85 6.62 -17.04
C ASP A 93 6.43 6.29 -16.55
N LEU A 94 5.85 5.16 -16.98
CA LEU A 94 4.57 4.67 -16.48
C LEU A 94 4.80 3.88 -15.18
N VAL A 95 4.13 4.31 -14.10
CA VAL A 95 4.03 3.56 -12.85
C VAL A 95 2.61 3.01 -12.71
N VAL A 96 2.50 1.70 -12.60
CA VAL A 96 1.23 0.98 -12.65
C VAL A 96 0.79 0.63 -11.23
N PHE A 97 -0.45 0.98 -10.87
CA PHE A 97 -1.06 0.68 -9.57
C PHE A 97 -2.18 -0.36 -9.63
N GLY A 98 -2.68 -0.69 -10.82
CA GLY A 98 -3.65 -1.75 -11.05
C GLY A 98 -3.47 -2.39 -12.42
N ALA A 99 -3.96 -3.61 -12.58
CA ALA A 99 -3.98 -4.34 -13.83
C ALA A 99 -5.24 -5.18 -13.91
N ASP A 100 -5.87 -5.20 -15.08
CA ASP A 100 -6.89 -6.20 -15.41
C ASP A 100 -6.15 -7.55 -15.58
N PRO A 101 -6.43 -8.56 -14.73
CA PRO A 101 -5.70 -9.83 -14.75
C PRO A 101 -5.87 -10.58 -16.07
N ASP A 102 -6.98 -10.36 -16.77
CA ASP A 102 -7.39 -11.11 -17.95
C ASP A 102 -7.04 -10.40 -19.27
N LYS A 103 -6.91 -9.07 -19.26
CA LYS A 103 -6.91 -8.28 -20.52
C LYS A 103 -5.59 -7.61 -20.91
N HIS A 104 -4.48 -7.84 -20.21
CA HIS A 104 -3.23 -7.11 -20.46
C HIS A 104 -3.41 -5.57 -20.41
N VAL A 105 -4.40 -5.08 -19.67
CA VAL A 105 -4.67 -3.64 -19.47
C VAL A 105 -4.11 -3.22 -18.12
N PHE A 106 -3.35 -2.12 -18.10
CA PHE A 106 -2.66 -1.60 -16.94
C PHE A 106 -3.10 -0.18 -16.62
N HIS A 107 -3.33 0.10 -15.35
CA HIS A 107 -3.78 1.39 -14.83
C HIS A 107 -2.69 2.02 -13.98
N GLY A 108 -2.29 3.22 -14.32
CA GLY A 108 -1.13 3.86 -13.72
C GLY A 108 -1.17 5.38 -13.80
N PHE A 109 -0.02 5.99 -13.55
CA PHE A 109 0.22 7.40 -13.79
C PHE A 109 1.57 7.55 -14.48
N VAL A 110 1.72 8.64 -15.23
CA VAL A 110 2.98 8.97 -15.92
C VAL A 110 3.76 9.94 -15.04
N ILE A 111 5.04 9.64 -14.79
CA ILE A 111 5.92 10.53 -14.02
C ILE A 111 5.99 11.90 -14.71
N ALA A 112 5.85 12.98 -13.92
CA ALA A 112 5.80 14.37 -14.38
C ALA A 112 4.56 14.79 -15.20
N ALA A 113 3.54 13.93 -15.33
CA ALA A 113 2.22 14.34 -15.78
C ALA A 113 1.46 15.06 -14.65
N ALA A 114 0.28 15.61 -14.97
CA ALA A 114 -0.61 16.17 -13.95
C ALA A 114 -1.08 15.07 -12.98
N ASP A 115 -1.01 15.37 -11.68
CA ASP A 115 -1.27 14.42 -10.58
C ASP A 115 -2.72 13.91 -10.52
N ASP A 116 -3.64 14.55 -11.25
CA ASP A 116 -5.07 14.23 -11.31
C ASP A 116 -5.45 13.31 -12.47
N ARG A 117 -4.47 12.71 -13.16
CA ARG A 117 -4.70 11.84 -14.31
C ARG A 117 -4.34 10.38 -14.06
N VAL A 118 -5.15 9.50 -14.62
CA VAL A 118 -4.87 8.06 -14.71
C VAL A 118 -4.53 7.74 -16.16
N ALA A 119 -3.41 7.05 -16.35
CA ALA A 119 -3.00 6.49 -17.63
C ALA A 119 -3.46 5.03 -17.71
N VAL A 120 -4.03 4.64 -18.85
CA VAL A 120 -4.46 3.29 -19.15
C VAL A 120 -3.66 2.80 -20.35
N PHE A 121 -2.83 1.77 -20.12
CA PHE A 121 -2.00 1.14 -21.13
C PHE A 121 -2.59 -0.22 -21.51
N ASP A 122 -2.88 -0.43 -22.79
CA ASP A 122 -3.30 -1.72 -23.32
C ASP A 122 -2.09 -2.41 -23.96
N GLY A 123 -1.67 -3.57 -23.41
CA GLY A 123 -0.52 -4.32 -23.92
C GLY A 123 -0.75 -5.02 -25.26
N GLY A 124 -2.01 -5.20 -25.67
CA GLY A 124 -2.39 -5.86 -26.92
C GLY A 124 -2.10 -4.99 -28.14
N ASP A 125 -2.54 -3.73 -28.10
CA ASP A 125 -2.32 -2.76 -29.19
C ASP A 125 -1.23 -1.71 -28.86
N ARG A 126 -0.70 -1.74 -27.63
CA ARG A 126 0.32 -0.81 -27.11
C ARG A 126 -0.16 0.64 -27.04
N SER A 127 -1.47 0.85 -26.99
CA SER A 127 -2.06 2.19 -26.82
C SER A 127 -1.91 2.69 -25.38
N LEU A 128 -1.82 4.02 -25.25
CA LEU A 128 -1.79 4.69 -23.96
C LEU A 128 -2.82 5.82 -23.97
N HIS A 129 -3.85 5.67 -23.16
CA HIS A 129 -4.89 6.67 -22.97
C HIS A 129 -4.74 7.34 -21.61
N SER A 130 -5.21 8.57 -21.49
CA SER A 130 -5.16 9.30 -20.23
C SER A 130 -6.48 9.96 -19.93
N PHE A 131 -6.98 9.75 -18.73
CA PHE A 131 -8.27 10.23 -18.25
C PHE A 131 -8.06 11.08 -17.01
N SER A 132 -9.03 11.94 -16.67
CA SER A 132 -9.06 12.46 -15.30
C SER A 132 -9.34 11.31 -14.33
N VAL A 133 -8.80 11.38 -13.11
CA VAL A 133 -9.02 10.34 -12.08
C VAL A 133 -10.51 10.15 -11.75
N VAL A 134 -11.29 11.23 -11.80
CA VAL A 134 -12.75 11.20 -11.55
C VAL A 134 -13.46 10.46 -12.69
N GLU A 135 -13.19 10.82 -13.94
CA GLU A 135 -13.76 10.14 -15.12
C GLU A 135 -13.40 8.66 -15.13
N TRP A 136 -12.13 8.34 -14.89
CA TRP A 136 -11.67 6.96 -14.82
C TRP A 136 -12.41 6.17 -13.74
N LEU A 137 -12.51 6.71 -12.52
CA LEU A 137 -13.17 6.04 -11.39
C LEU A 137 -14.68 5.85 -11.64
N THR A 138 -15.35 6.85 -12.24
CA THR A 138 -16.76 6.73 -12.65
C THR A 138 -16.95 5.58 -13.64
N ASN A 139 -16.11 5.50 -14.67
CA ASN A 139 -16.19 4.41 -15.65
C ASN A 139 -15.96 3.04 -15.00
N GLN A 140 -15.02 2.92 -14.06
CA GLN A 140 -14.79 1.66 -13.34
C GLN A 140 -15.99 1.27 -12.45
N ALA A 141 -16.62 2.25 -11.78
CA ALA A 141 -17.81 2.00 -10.98
C ALA A 141 -19.00 1.56 -11.86
N GLU A 142 -19.18 2.17 -13.03
CA GLU A 142 -20.21 1.78 -14.00
C GLU A 142 -19.99 0.36 -14.53
N LEU A 143 -18.76 0.01 -14.92
CA LEU A 143 -18.39 -1.35 -15.34
C LEU A 143 -18.64 -2.38 -14.23
N ALA A 144 -18.40 -2.00 -12.98
CA ALA A 144 -18.68 -2.82 -11.80
C ALA A 144 -20.16 -2.77 -11.35
N GLN A 145 -21.02 -2.01 -12.04
CA GLN A 145 -22.43 -1.80 -11.71
C GLN A 145 -22.66 -1.24 -10.30
N VAL A 146 -21.72 -0.44 -9.79
CA VAL A 146 -21.79 0.22 -8.49
C VAL A 146 -22.35 1.63 -8.66
N GLN A 147 -23.55 1.88 -8.13
CA GLN A 147 -24.13 3.22 -8.13
C GLN A 147 -23.66 4.02 -6.90
N PRO A 148 -23.18 5.27 -7.06
CA PRO A 148 -22.82 6.13 -5.93
C PRO A 148 -24.03 6.38 -5.00
N SER A 149 -23.81 6.33 -3.69
CA SER A 149 -24.83 6.67 -2.68
C SER A 149 -24.47 8.00 -1.98
N PRO A 150 -25.42 8.90 -1.68
CA PRO A 150 -25.11 10.17 -1.01
C PRO A 150 -24.30 9.97 0.29
N ALA A 151 -23.14 10.62 0.37
CA ALA A 151 -22.22 10.52 1.50
C ALA A 151 -21.35 11.78 1.59
N PRO A 152 -20.79 12.10 2.77
CA PRO A 152 -19.78 13.15 2.89
C PRO A 152 -18.51 12.80 2.10
N PRO A 153 -17.72 13.81 1.69
CA PRO A 153 -16.43 13.57 1.05
C PRO A 153 -15.51 12.73 1.96
N VAL A 154 -14.78 11.79 1.36
CA VAL A 154 -13.79 11.00 2.11
C VAL A 154 -12.60 11.87 2.50
N VAL A 155 -12.10 11.68 3.72
CA VAL A 155 -10.80 12.18 4.15
C VAL A 155 -9.85 11.00 4.15
N VAL A 156 -8.71 11.16 3.48
CA VAL A 156 -7.66 10.14 3.41
C VAL A 156 -6.45 10.63 4.19
N SER A 157 -5.92 9.79 5.06
CA SER A 157 -4.79 10.17 5.90
C SER A 157 -3.63 9.18 5.76
N LEU A 158 -2.41 9.71 5.73
CA LEU A 158 -1.22 8.91 5.94
C LEU A 158 -0.99 8.80 7.44
N VAL A 159 -0.97 7.57 7.94
CA VAL A 159 -0.69 7.27 9.34
C VAL A 159 0.54 6.38 9.40
N ARG A 160 1.30 6.45 10.48
CA ARG A 160 2.29 5.42 10.76
C ARG A 160 1.56 4.24 11.36
N ALA A 161 1.46 3.14 10.62
CA ALA A 161 0.87 1.94 11.19
C ALA A 161 1.74 1.49 12.39
N PRO A 162 1.10 1.00 13.48
CA PRO A 162 1.87 0.27 14.48
C PRO A 162 2.58 -0.88 13.77
N LYS A 163 3.89 -1.01 13.99
CA LYS A 163 4.63 -2.13 13.42
C LYS A 163 3.95 -3.40 13.91
N PRO A 164 3.60 -4.35 13.01
CA PRO A 164 3.03 -5.62 13.45
C PRO A 164 3.94 -6.21 14.51
N GLU A 165 3.35 -6.69 15.61
CA GLU A 165 4.16 -7.37 16.61
C GLU A 165 4.88 -8.51 15.92
N PRO A 166 6.21 -8.62 16.11
CA PRO A 166 6.95 -9.68 15.48
C PRO A 166 6.40 -11.03 15.88
N GLU A 167 5.98 -11.81 14.89
CA GLU A 167 5.56 -13.19 15.08
C GLU A 167 6.74 -13.99 15.63
N GLY A 168 6.46 -14.82 16.64
CA GLY A 168 7.49 -15.66 17.24
C GLY A 168 7.22 -16.04 18.68
N ARG A 169 7.98 -17.05 19.12
CA ARG A 169 7.96 -17.54 20.49
C ARG A 169 8.28 -16.40 21.45
N ARG A 170 7.47 -16.26 22.50
CA ARG A 170 7.71 -15.27 23.55
C ARG A 170 8.96 -15.66 24.33
N VAL A 171 9.74 -14.67 24.67
CA VAL A 171 10.90 -14.84 25.54
C VAL A 171 10.90 -13.79 26.64
N GLN A 172 11.44 -14.14 27.79
CA GLN A 172 11.66 -13.21 28.89
C GLN A 172 13.16 -13.07 29.16
N HIS A 173 13.66 -11.84 29.16
CA HIS A 173 15.04 -11.50 29.48
C HIS A 173 15.09 -10.66 30.77
N ALA A 174 15.98 -11.01 31.71
CA ALA A 174 16.04 -10.34 33.01
C ALA A 174 16.22 -8.81 32.94
N LYS A 175 16.97 -8.31 31.94
CA LYS A 175 17.24 -6.87 31.78
C LYS A 175 16.20 -6.11 30.94
N TRP A 176 15.53 -6.78 30.02
CA TRP A 176 14.73 -6.11 28.98
C TRP A 176 13.27 -6.56 28.95
N GLY A 177 12.87 -7.41 29.90
CA GLY A 177 11.51 -7.89 30.02
C GLY A 177 11.13 -8.83 28.88
N MET A 178 9.88 -8.69 28.43
CA MET A 178 9.26 -9.55 27.43
C MET A 178 9.69 -9.16 26.02
N GLY A 179 9.97 -10.17 25.19
CA GLY A 179 10.27 -10.00 23.79
C GLY A 179 9.74 -11.14 22.92
N ARG A 180 9.86 -10.96 21.61
CA ARG A 180 9.48 -11.95 20.58
C ARG A 180 10.71 -12.39 19.82
N LEU A 181 10.90 -13.70 19.72
CA LEU A 181 11.99 -14.30 18.97
C LEU A 181 11.79 -14.10 17.46
N LEU A 182 12.74 -13.46 16.78
CA LEU A 182 12.71 -13.20 15.34
C LEU A 182 13.47 -14.24 14.52
N ALA A 183 14.63 -14.65 15.03
CA ALA A 183 15.53 -15.55 14.33
C ALA A 183 16.46 -16.26 15.31
N GLU A 184 16.84 -17.49 14.98
CA GLU A 184 17.87 -18.26 15.68
C GLU A 184 19.03 -18.57 14.73
N GLN A 185 20.26 -18.50 15.23
CA GLN A 185 21.47 -18.86 14.50
C GLN A 185 22.33 -19.80 15.36
N GLY A 186 22.49 -21.02 14.86
CA GLY A 186 23.20 -22.10 15.55
C GLY A 186 22.26 -22.97 16.40
N SER A 187 22.85 -23.88 17.17
CA SER A 187 22.12 -24.85 18.00
C SER A 187 22.61 -24.82 19.46
N GLY A 188 21.81 -25.44 20.34
CA GLY A 188 22.13 -25.53 21.76
C GLY A 188 21.93 -24.23 22.56
N PRO A 189 22.43 -24.18 23.80
CA PRO A 189 22.21 -23.07 24.73
C PRO A 189 22.99 -21.79 24.37
N ASN A 190 24.07 -21.94 23.59
CA ASN A 190 24.91 -20.82 23.17
C ASN A 190 24.53 -20.26 21.79
N ARG A 191 23.42 -20.72 21.20
CA ARG A 191 22.94 -20.18 19.92
C ARG A 191 22.58 -18.71 20.05
N LYS A 192 22.88 -17.94 19.02
CA LYS A 192 22.53 -16.52 18.97
C LYS A 192 21.09 -16.41 18.52
N ILE A 193 20.32 -15.58 19.21
CA ILE A 193 18.94 -15.29 18.89
C ILE A 193 18.77 -13.80 18.68
N LYS A 194 17.95 -13.42 17.70
CA LYS A 194 17.48 -12.04 17.53
C LYS A 194 16.10 -11.94 18.17
N VAL A 195 15.94 -11.04 19.13
CA VAL A 195 14.70 -10.84 19.87
C VAL A 195 14.29 -9.38 19.75
N ALA A 196 13.03 -9.13 19.42
CA ALA A 196 12.43 -7.80 19.52
C ALA A 196 11.84 -7.60 20.91
N PHE A 197 12.32 -6.58 21.62
CA PHE A 197 11.77 -6.12 22.90
C PHE A 197 11.03 -4.81 22.69
N ALA A 198 9.92 -4.60 23.40
CA ALA A 198 9.06 -3.43 23.23
C ALA A 198 9.83 -2.10 23.47
N ASP A 199 10.61 -2.03 24.54
CA ASP A 199 11.24 -0.77 24.98
C ASP A 199 12.62 -0.49 24.37
N VAL A 200 13.35 -1.53 23.97
CA VAL A 200 14.77 -1.41 23.55
C VAL A 200 15.05 -1.86 22.12
N GLY A 201 14.01 -2.26 21.39
CA GLY A 201 14.08 -2.73 20.01
C GLY A 201 14.71 -4.12 19.85
N VAL A 202 15.30 -4.37 18.67
CA VAL A 202 15.89 -5.67 18.34
C VAL A 202 17.27 -5.82 18.98
N LYS A 203 17.47 -6.90 19.73
CA LYS A 203 18.76 -7.28 20.31
C LYS A 203 19.19 -8.66 19.82
N THR A 204 20.50 -8.82 19.62
CA THR A 204 21.11 -10.14 19.42
C THR A 204 21.68 -10.61 20.75
N ILE A 205 21.20 -11.73 21.26
CA ILE A 205 21.62 -12.32 22.54
C ILE A 205 21.86 -13.82 22.42
N VAL A 206 22.42 -14.40 23.46
CA VAL A 206 22.63 -15.85 23.56
C VAL A 206 21.40 -16.47 24.22
N ALA A 207 20.88 -17.57 23.66
CA ALA A 207 19.63 -18.19 24.08
C ALA A 207 19.57 -18.53 25.58
N ARG A 208 20.70 -18.89 26.20
CA ARG A 208 20.78 -19.17 27.65
C ARG A 208 20.42 -18.00 28.58
N PHE A 209 20.37 -16.76 28.06
CA PHE A 209 20.04 -15.57 28.84
C PHE A 209 18.55 -15.20 28.78
N VAL A 210 17.74 -16.02 28.11
CA VAL A 210 16.29 -15.85 28.08
C VAL A 210 15.58 -17.11 28.53
N GLU A 211 14.39 -16.90 29.08
CA GLU A 211 13.40 -17.95 29.26
C GLU A 211 12.48 -17.96 28.04
N PHE A 212 12.26 -19.14 27.44
CA PHE A 212 11.29 -19.28 26.36
C PHE A 212 9.93 -19.65 26.96
N LEU A 213 8.90 -18.89 26.61
CA LEU A 213 7.54 -19.13 27.08
C LEU A 213 6.77 -19.90 26.01
N ASP A 214 5.83 -20.74 26.46
CA ASP A 214 5.02 -21.55 25.57
C ASP A 214 4.13 -20.67 24.65
N PRO A 215 3.87 -21.12 23.41
CA PRO A 215 2.86 -20.50 22.56
C PRO A 215 1.47 -20.75 23.18
N GLU A 216 0.68 -19.69 23.30
CA GLU A 216 -0.77 -19.79 23.60
C GLU A 216 -1.52 -20.49 22.46
#